data_AF-A0A1M3E6C9-F1
#
_entry.id   AF-A0A1M3E6C9-F1
#
_cell.length_a   1.000
_cell.length_b   1.000
_cell.length_c   1.000
_cell.angle_alpha   90.00
_cell.angle_beta   90.00
_cell.angle_gamma   90.00
#
_symmetry.space_group_name_H-M   'P 1'
#
loop_
_entity.id
_entity.type
_entity.pdbx_description
1 polymer ?
#
loop_
_entity_poly.entity_id
_entity_poly.type
_entity_poly.pdbx_seq_one_letter_code
_entity_poly.pdbx_strand_id
1 'polypeptide(L)'
;MKYIFIFEILKQPKTIFMKRVILLWLNLMPVLIFGQSTLPEPVPESPSNSGFYYENQGQVTDHLGTVRPDVLYYTERTYPSVYLMKDKVAFWDMVQGDTSVAAPDTLRRIDMQFICDKQGGGRASGGMMPPCATLQEYEISQDHLNYYLPHCGTGITDVKGYARIVYENVFPDIDVHLYSNAYGPKMYFVIRPGGNAADIQLKFEGQDSIAAISSVLKMFLGSWRMSLPLAYAYEIDSSNTSTLLGWQAIWQHSGGGYVNILPGSYDTSNTLVIAVGAGGGTPLSQQNLDWSVYYGAAGEQRDGQIDADDNSVYHGMTEHGNDFPAQIGQSYPQQTGIAFTGDWCLSRFSNTVRRWCTYYGGSSVDKLTALKVYKGTDAEVVRTGDLWVAGTTISPDVFEVPVPPAFF
;
A
#
# COMPACT_ATOMS: atom_id res chain seq x y z
N MET A 1 -3.09 33.49 -41.39
CA MET A 1 -2.39 34.10 -40.23
C MET A 1 -0.96 33.57 -40.24
N LYS A 2 -0.02 34.27 -40.88
CA LYS A 2 0.98 35.16 -40.26
C LYS A 2 1.84 34.46 -39.20
N TYR A 3 3.07 34.11 -39.57
CA TYR A 3 4.24 34.39 -38.74
C TYR A 3 5.34 34.95 -39.64
N ILE A 4 5.78 36.16 -39.31
CA ILE A 4 6.78 36.98 -39.98
C ILE A 4 8.12 36.70 -39.29
N PHE A 5 9.16 36.37 -40.05
CA PHE A 5 10.55 36.38 -39.56
C PHE A 5 11.17 37.74 -39.88
N ILE A 6 11.61 38.47 -38.85
CA ILE A 6 12.45 39.67 -38.98
C ILE A 6 13.89 39.24 -38.71
N PHE A 7 14.77 39.48 -39.69
CA PHE A 7 16.23 39.43 -39.53
C PHE A 7 16.71 40.72 -38.88
N GLU A 8 17.57 40.62 -37.87
CA GLU A 8 18.42 41.72 -37.44
C GLU A 8 19.89 41.28 -37.54
N ILE A 9 20.63 41.97 -38.42
CA ILE A 9 22.06 41.81 -38.63
C ILE A 9 22.76 42.89 -37.82
N LEU A 10 23.52 42.53 -36.78
CA LEU A 10 24.58 43.42 -36.27
C LEU A 10 25.83 42.64 -35.83
N LYS A 11 26.85 42.77 -36.69
CA LYS A 11 28.30 42.95 -36.46
C LYS A 11 29.01 42.12 -35.37
N GLN A 12 29.91 41.25 -35.85
CA GLN A 12 31.05 40.73 -35.10
C GLN A 12 32.11 41.80 -34.80
N PRO A 13 33.05 41.49 -33.88
CA PRO A 13 34.40 41.20 -34.38
C PRO A 13 35.09 39.96 -33.76
N LYS A 14 35.68 39.16 -34.67
CA LYS A 14 36.97 38.43 -34.62
C LYS A 14 37.52 37.98 -33.25
N THR A 15 37.63 36.67 -33.03
CA THR A 15 38.93 35.98 -32.96
C THR A 15 38.80 34.46 -33.09
N ILE A 16 39.88 33.87 -33.62
CA ILE A 16 40.07 32.52 -34.12
C ILE A 16 40.19 31.50 -32.97
N PHE A 17 39.44 30.39 -33.02
CA PHE A 17 39.94 29.09 -32.58
C PHE A 17 39.16 27.94 -33.23
N MET A 18 39.83 27.23 -34.14
CA MET A 18 39.32 26.07 -34.84
C MET A 18 39.58 24.83 -33.97
N LYS A 19 38.54 24.19 -33.43
CA LYS A 19 38.62 22.82 -32.91
C LYS A 19 37.39 22.02 -33.36
N ARG A 20 37.70 20.85 -33.93
CA ARG A 20 36.82 19.90 -34.60
C ARG A 20 35.63 19.50 -33.74
N VAL A 21 34.41 19.64 -34.26
CA VAL A 21 33.20 19.02 -33.70
C VAL A 21 32.90 17.77 -34.51
N ILE A 22 33.10 16.60 -33.91
CA ILE A 22 32.61 15.33 -34.42
C ILE A 22 31.15 15.24 -33.96
N LEU A 23 30.20 15.35 -34.89
CA LEU A 23 28.79 15.08 -34.62
C LEU A 23 28.60 13.56 -34.46
N LEU A 24 28.47 13.08 -33.22
CA LEU A 24 27.90 11.76 -32.96
C LEU A 24 26.37 11.89 -32.99
N TRP A 25 25.73 11.34 -34.00
CA TRP A 25 24.28 11.12 -34.02
C TRP A 25 23.95 9.95 -33.07
N LEU A 26 23.55 10.26 -31.84
CA LEU A 26 22.84 9.28 -31.01
C LEU A 26 21.38 9.24 -31.48
N ASN A 27 21.01 8.15 -32.16
CA ASN A 27 19.62 7.76 -32.34
C ASN A 27 19.06 7.33 -30.97
N LEU A 28 18.56 8.29 -30.20
CA LEU A 28 17.62 8.00 -29.12
C LEU A 28 16.28 7.68 -29.76
N MET A 29 16.05 6.41 -30.07
CA MET A 29 14.69 5.91 -30.22
C MET A 29 13.99 6.12 -28.88
N PRO A 30 12.88 6.87 -28.79
CA PRO A 30 12.03 6.79 -27.64
C PRO A 30 11.43 5.38 -27.64
N VAL A 31 11.95 4.51 -26.77
CA VAL A 31 11.17 3.36 -26.30
C VAL A 31 9.99 3.97 -25.55
N LEU A 32 8.87 4.12 -26.25
CA LEU A 32 7.58 4.32 -25.61
C LEU A 32 7.27 3.02 -24.87
N ILE A 33 7.73 2.94 -23.63
CA ILE A 33 7.26 1.97 -22.66
C ILE A 33 5.83 2.40 -22.35
N PHE A 34 4.87 1.86 -23.08
CA PHE A 34 3.49 1.84 -22.61
C PHE A 34 3.46 0.87 -21.43
N GLY A 35 3.83 1.35 -20.25
CA GLY A 35 3.51 0.66 -19.01
C GLY A 35 2.00 0.68 -18.90
N GLN A 36 1.34 -0.41 -19.28
CA GLN A 36 -0.07 -0.59 -19.00
C GLN A 36 -0.18 -0.71 -17.48
N SER A 37 -0.55 0.39 -16.82
CA SER A 37 -0.52 0.50 -15.36
C SER A 37 -1.54 -0.40 -14.66
N THR A 38 -2.55 -0.90 -15.39
CA THR A 38 -3.65 -1.68 -14.84
C THR A 38 -3.92 -2.95 -15.67
N LEU A 39 -4.03 -4.10 -14.99
CA LEU A 39 -4.48 -5.35 -15.59
C LEU A 39 -5.99 -5.20 -15.93
N PRO A 40 -6.43 -5.35 -17.19
CA PRO A 40 -7.82 -5.15 -17.56
C PRO A 40 -8.67 -6.29 -16.98
N GLU A 41 -9.53 -5.97 -16.00
CA GLU A 41 -10.47 -6.91 -15.39
C GLU A 41 -11.87 -6.78 -16.03
N PRO A 42 -12.62 -7.89 -16.21
CA PRO A 42 -14.01 -7.81 -16.71
C PRO A 42 -14.91 -6.94 -15.84
N VAL A 43 -14.67 -6.96 -14.52
CA VAL A 43 -15.33 -6.10 -13.53
C VAL A 43 -14.24 -5.48 -12.66
N PRO A 44 -13.74 -4.29 -13.01
CA PRO A 44 -12.67 -3.64 -12.28
C PRO A 44 -13.09 -3.34 -10.83
N GLU A 45 -12.23 -3.70 -9.89
CA GLU A 45 -12.38 -3.35 -8.48
C GLU A 45 -11.25 -2.41 -8.06
N SER A 46 -11.60 -1.32 -7.37
CA SER A 46 -10.61 -0.42 -6.79
C SER A 46 -9.81 -1.13 -5.68
N PRO A 47 -8.51 -0.82 -5.54
CA PRO A 47 -7.72 -1.37 -4.45
C PRO A 47 -8.21 -0.80 -3.12
N SER A 48 -8.03 -1.57 -2.05
CA SER A 48 -8.25 -1.04 -0.71
C SER A 48 -7.05 -0.20 -0.28
N ASN A 49 -7.30 1.00 0.25
CA ASN A 49 -6.22 1.83 0.80
C ASN A 49 -5.56 1.19 2.03
N SER A 50 -6.27 0.29 2.70
CA SER A 50 -5.71 -0.53 3.78
C SER A 50 -4.81 -1.63 3.25
N GLY A 51 -4.90 -1.98 1.95
CA GLY A 51 -4.25 -3.12 1.32
C GLY A 51 -2.99 -2.78 0.51
N PHE A 52 -2.37 -1.62 0.75
CA PHE A 52 -1.14 -1.22 0.06
C PHE A 52 0.09 -2.01 0.55
N TYR A 53 1.01 -2.24 -0.36
CA TYR A 53 2.31 -2.84 -0.11
C TYR A 53 3.36 -1.73 0.03
N TYR A 54 3.96 -1.60 1.20
CA TYR A 54 4.99 -0.62 1.51
C TYR A 54 6.38 -1.23 1.34
N GLU A 55 7.29 -0.47 0.74
CA GLU A 55 8.69 -0.87 0.58
C GLU A 55 9.38 -0.98 1.94
N ASN A 56 10.10 -2.07 2.19
CA ASN A 56 10.95 -2.18 3.37
C ASN A 56 12.31 -1.51 3.15
N GLN A 57 12.53 -0.35 3.77
CA GLN A 57 13.78 0.41 3.74
C GLN A 57 14.61 0.18 5.03
N GLY A 58 14.24 -0.79 5.86
CA GLY A 58 14.91 -1.14 7.12
C GLY A 58 14.03 -1.05 8.37
N GLN A 59 12.77 -0.64 8.23
CA GLN A 59 11.82 -0.51 9.33
C GLN A 59 11.30 -1.85 9.86
N VAL A 60 11.27 -2.91 9.05
CA VAL A 60 10.71 -4.21 9.45
C VAL A 60 11.73 -5.00 10.30
N THR A 61 11.30 -5.42 11.50
CA THR A 61 12.07 -6.30 12.39
C THR A 61 11.29 -7.56 12.74
N ASP A 62 12.00 -8.61 13.18
CA ASP A 62 11.36 -9.75 13.82
C ASP A 62 11.04 -9.49 15.31
N HIS A 63 10.46 -10.49 15.98
CA HIS A 63 10.10 -10.43 17.40
C HIS A 63 11.29 -10.27 18.36
N LEU A 64 12.53 -10.40 17.88
CA LEU A 64 13.75 -10.17 18.64
C LEU A 64 14.35 -8.78 18.37
N GLY A 65 13.70 -7.96 17.53
CA GLY A 65 14.19 -6.65 17.10
C GLY A 65 15.27 -6.72 16.02
N THR A 66 15.48 -7.89 15.40
CA THR A 66 16.45 -8.03 14.30
C THR A 66 15.82 -7.51 13.01
N VAL A 67 16.50 -6.60 12.32
CA VAL A 67 16.04 -6.07 11.02
C VAL A 67 15.96 -7.19 9.98
N ARG A 68 14.90 -7.18 9.17
CA ARG A 68 14.59 -8.23 8.18
C ARG A 68 14.68 -7.70 6.74
N PRO A 69 15.90 -7.53 6.19
CA PRO A 69 16.08 -7.04 4.81
C PRO A 69 15.65 -8.05 3.75
N ASP A 70 15.36 -9.30 4.14
CA ASP A 70 14.77 -10.31 3.25
C ASP A 70 13.28 -10.05 2.95
N VAL A 71 12.59 -9.28 3.79
CA VAL A 71 11.27 -8.72 3.49
C VAL A 71 11.49 -7.52 2.58
N LEU A 72 10.93 -7.56 1.37
CA LEU A 72 11.07 -6.49 0.37
C LEU A 72 9.88 -5.52 0.44
N TYR A 73 8.67 -6.06 0.60
CA TYR A 73 7.45 -5.27 0.78
C TYR A 73 6.57 -5.92 1.84
N TYR A 74 5.68 -5.12 2.41
CA TYR A 74 4.74 -5.60 3.40
C TYR A 74 3.45 -4.80 3.41
N THR A 75 2.38 -5.40 3.90
CA THR A 75 1.14 -4.68 4.19
C THR A 75 1.12 -4.20 5.63
N GLU A 76 0.48 -3.06 5.86
CA GLU A 76 0.21 -2.52 7.19
C GLU A 76 -1.28 -2.64 7.50
N ARG A 77 -1.61 -3.12 8.69
CA ARG A 77 -3.00 -3.18 9.19
C ARG A 77 -3.98 -3.94 8.28
N THR A 78 -3.49 -4.89 7.48
CA THR A 78 -4.34 -5.86 6.77
C THR A 78 -4.49 -7.15 7.56
N TYR A 79 -5.60 -7.83 7.29
CA TYR A 79 -5.79 -9.21 7.76
C TYR A 79 -5.99 -10.18 6.58
N PRO A 80 -5.19 -11.26 6.49
CA PRO A 80 -3.93 -11.44 7.21
C PRO A 80 -2.91 -10.37 6.80
N SER A 81 -1.90 -10.16 7.63
CA SER A 81 -0.76 -9.33 7.24
C SER A 81 0.15 -10.11 6.30
N VAL A 82 0.75 -9.42 5.33
CA VAL A 82 1.46 -10.04 4.22
C VAL A 82 2.87 -9.47 4.12
N TYR A 83 3.89 -10.32 4.08
CA TYR A 83 5.27 -9.95 3.76
C TYR A 83 5.72 -10.60 2.46
N LEU A 84 6.34 -9.82 1.58
CA LEU A 84 6.82 -10.24 0.27
C LEU A 84 8.34 -10.40 0.32
N MET A 85 8.84 -11.56 -0.07
CA MET A 85 10.27 -11.83 -0.26
C MET A 85 10.53 -12.22 -1.72
N LYS A 86 11.76 -12.55 -2.09
CA LYS A 86 12.11 -12.82 -3.51
C LYS A 86 11.31 -13.96 -4.16
N ASP A 87 11.00 -15.02 -3.41
CA ASP A 87 10.42 -16.26 -3.91
C ASP A 87 9.24 -16.76 -3.05
N LYS A 88 8.79 -15.95 -2.10
CA LYS A 88 7.77 -16.36 -1.13
C LYS A 88 6.94 -15.17 -0.65
N VAL A 89 5.69 -15.48 -0.33
CA VAL A 89 4.75 -14.60 0.36
C VAL A 89 4.49 -15.18 1.73
N ALA A 90 4.75 -14.42 2.78
CA ALA A 90 4.44 -14.83 4.15
C ALA A 90 3.13 -14.20 4.59
N PHE A 91 2.19 -15.03 5.02
CA PHE A 91 0.97 -14.60 5.69
C PHE A 91 1.15 -14.77 7.17
N TRP A 92 0.81 -13.76 7.96
CA TRP A 92 0.92 -13.86 9.40
C TRP A 92 -0.23 -13.18 10.14
N ASP A 93 -0.42 -13.62 11.37
CA ASP A 93 -1.44 -13.16 12.28
C ASP A 93 -0.89 -13.16 13.71
N MET A 94 -1.34 -12.20 14.52
CA MET A 94 -1.02 -12.08 15.93
C MET A 94 -2.29 -12.23 16.75
N VAL A 95 -2.35 -13.26 17.57
CA VAL A 95 -3.36 -13.31 18.63
C VAL A 95 -2.80 -12.57 19.81
N GLN A 96 -3.37 -11.41 20.10
CA GLN A 96 -3.13 -10.72 21.37
C GLN A 96 -3.83 -11.51 22.48
N GLY A 97 -3.06 -11.93 23.48
CA GLY A 97 -3.65 -12.50 24.69
C GLY A 97 -4.35 -11.40 25.49
N ASP A 98 -5.63 -11.61 25.80
CA ASP A 98 -6.39 -10.69 26.63
C ASP A 98 -5.71 -10.48 27.99
N THR A 99 -5.16 -9.27 28.19
CA THR A 99 -4.68 -8.55 29.41
C THR A 99 -4.01 -9.35 30.55
N SER A 100 -3.73 -10.63 30.36
CA SER A 100 -3.26 -11.57 31.34
C SER A 100 -1.90 -12.09 30.93
N VAL A 101 -0.93 -12.00 31.84
CA VAL A 101 0.41 -12.60 31.71
C VAL A 101 0.34 -14.12 31.45
N ALA A 102 -0.81 -14.77 31.69
CA ALA A 102 -1.05 -16.18 31.43
C ALA A 102 -1.45 -16.53 29.99
N ALA A 103 -1.72 -15.54 29.13
CA ALA A 103 -2.00 -15.73 27.70
C ALA A 103 -0.96 -14.96 26.88
N PRO A 104 0.20 -15.56 26.58
CA PRO A 104 1.22 -14.87 25.78
C PRO A 104 0.72 -14.63 24.35
N ASP A 105 1.11 -13.47 23.80
CA ASP A 105 0.86 -13.16 22.39
C ASP A 105 1.44 -14.26 21.50
N THR A 106 0.62 -14.74 20.57
CA THR A 106 1.00 -15.84 19.69
C THR A 106 1.09 -15.34 18.26
N LEU A 107 2.32 -15.27 17.75
CA LEU A 107 2.58 -15.00 16.33
C LEU A 107 2.43 -16.29 15.53
N ARG A 108 1.60 -16.25 14.50
CA ARG A 108 1.31 -17.36 13.59
C ARG A 108 1.72 -16.97 12.19
N ARG A 109 2.39 -17.86 11.47
CA ARG A 109 2.91 -17.58 10.11
C ARG A 109 2.73 -18.80 9.22
N ILE A 110 2.21 -18.56 8.02
CA ILE A 110 2.16 -19.53 6.93
C ILE A 110 2.89 -18.90 5.74
N ASP A 111 3.91 -19.58 5.23
CA ASP A 111 4.66 -19.17 4.06
C ASP A 111 4.11 -19.86 2.81
N MET A 112 3.89 -19.11 1.74
CA MET A 112 3.62 -19.61 0.39
C MET A 112 4.86 -19.37 -0.47
N GLN A 113 5.59 -20.42 -0.78
CA GLN A 113 6.75 -20.39 -1.67
C GLN A 113 6.36 -20.74 -3.11
N PHE A 114 6.90 -20.01 -4.07
CA PHE A 114 6.78 -20.36 -5.49
C PHE A 114 7.82 -21.44 -5.84
N ILE A 115 7.37 -22.59 -6.33
CA ILE A 115 8.27 -23.66 -6.79
C ILE A 115 8.62 -23.43 -8.26
N CYS A 116 9.49 -22.44 -8.45
CA CYS A 116 10.11 -22.05 -9.72
C CYS A 116 11.05 -23.15 -10.21
N ASP A 117 10.58 -24.01 -11.11
CA ASP A 117 11.39 -25.04 -11.76
C ASP A 117 12.32 -24.46 -12.86
N LYS A 118 13.32 -23.68 -12.47
CA LYS A 118 14.58 -23.60 -13.25
C LYS A 118 15.50 -24.81 -12.99
N GLN A 119 14.96 -25.87 -12.42
CA GLN A 119 15.66 -27.11 -12.07
C GLN A 119 15.63 -28.17 -13.21
N GLY A 120 14.81 -27.98 -14.25
CA GLY A 120 14.60 -28.96 -15.32
C GLY A 120 15.55 -28.91 -16.52
N GLY A 121 16.48 -27.95 -16.60
CA GLY A 121 17.38 -27.78 -17.74
C GLY A 121 18.83 -27.61 -17.32
N GLY A 122 19.61 -28.70 -17.40
CA GLY A 122 21.08 -28.73 -17.44
C GLY A 122 21.85 -27.66 -16.68
N ARG A 123 22.45 -28.05 -15.55
CA ARG A 123 23.53 -27.30 -14.89
C ARG A 123 24.58 -26.81 -15.91
N ALA A 124 24.57 -25.52 -16.25
CA ALA A 124 25.79 -24.86 -16.66
C ALA A 124 26.61 -24.62 -15.38
N SER A 125 27.58 -25.50 -15.15
CA SER A 125 28.53 -25.42 -14.05
C SER A 125 29.15 -24.02 -13.95
N GLY A 126 28.75 -23.24 -12.94
CA GLY A 126 29.44 -22.00 -12.53
C GLY A 126 28.67 -20.68 -12.67
N GLY A 127 27.42 -20.68 -13.16
CA GLY A 127 26.60 -19.45 -13.22
C GLY A 127 25.81 -19.21 -11.94
N MET A 128 25.81 -17.98 -11.42
CA MET A 128 24.86 -17.55 -10.37
C MET A 128 23.44 -17.70 -10.91
N MET A 129 22.58 -18.46 -10.24
CA MET A 129 21.21 -18.69 -10.69
C MET A 129 20.43 -17.37 -10.70
N PRO A 130 19.65 -17.05 -11.75
CA PRO A 130 18.75 -15.92 -11.71
C PRO A 130 17.72 -16.13 -10.60
N PRO A 131 17.31 -15.07 -9.88
CA PRO A 131 16.23 -15.15 -8.90
C PRO A 131 14.95 -15.69 -9.55
N CYS A 132 14.12 -16.38 -8.75
CA CYS A 132 12.89 -17.03 -9.19
C CYS A 132 11.85 -16.09 -9.77
N ALA A 133 11.88 -14.83 -9.35
CA ALA A 133 11.07 -13.76 -9.89
C ALA A 133 11.80 -12.44 -9.70
N THR A 134 11.38 -11.44 -10.46
CA THR A 134 11.69 -10.04 -10.16
C THR A 134 10.41 -9.41 -9.64
N LEU A 135 10.46 -8.76 -8.47
CA LEU A 135 9.32 -7.98 -8.00
C LEU A 135 9.34 -6.62 -8.71
N GLN A 136 8.19 -6.21 -9.22
CA GLN A 136 7.97 -4.89 -9.82
C GLN A 136 6.77 -4.22 -9.16
N GLU A 137 6.93 -2.95 -8.84
CA GLU A 137 5.91 -2.12 -8.25
C GLU A 137 5.02 -1.42 -9.29
N TYR A 138 3.72 -1.40 -9.03
CA TYR A 138 2.74 -0.73 -9.88
C TYR A 138 1.72 0.01 -9.02
N GLU A 139 1.08 1.03 -9.62
CA GLU A 139 -0.03 1.75 -8.99
C GLU A 139 0.39 2.37 -7.65
N ILE A 140 1.39 3.26 -7.71
CA ILE A 140 1.90 3.97 -6.53
C ILE A 140 0.77 4.73 -5.82
N SER A 141 0.73 4.57 -4.50
CA SER A 141 -0.18 5.30 -3.63
C SER A 141 0.23 6.77 -3.54
N GLN A 142 -0.76 7.65 -3.38
CA GLN A 142 -0.51 9.03 -2.97
C GLN A 142 -0.12 9.13 -1.49
N ASP A 143 -0.43 8.10 -0.70
CA ASP A 143 -0.06 8.00 0.72
C ASP A 143 1.35 7.42 0.88
N HIS A 144 1.99 7.79 1.98
CA HIS A 144 3.30 7.32 2.36
C HIS A 144 3.38 7.16 3.89
N LEU A 145 4.29 6.31 4.34
CA LEU A 145 4.53 6.10 5.76
C LEU A 145 5.88 6.70 6.18
N ASN A 146 5.92 7.15 7.43
CA ASN A 146 7.12 7.64 8.09
C ASN A 146 7.31 6.84 9.38
N TYR A 147 8.50 6.27 9.58
CA TYR A 147 8.84 5.39 10.69
C TYR A 147 9.92 6.03 11.57
N TYR A 148 9.56 6.38 12.80
CA TYR A 148 10.48 6.89 13.83
C TYR A 148 10.65 5.83 14.94
N LEU A 149 10.99 4.61 14.53
CA LEU A 149 11.19 3.48 15.46
C LEU A 149 12.57 3.56 16.14
N PRO A 150 12.76 2.94 17.32
CA PRO A 150 14.04 2.98 18.04
C PRO A 150 15.25 2.54 17.21
N HIS A 151 15.09 1.56 16.31
CA HIS A 151 16.15 1.09 15.40
C HIS A 151 16.27 1.91 14.11
N CYS A 152 15.33 2.80 13.83
CA CYS A 152 15.30 3.63 12.63
C CYS A 152 16.01 4.98 12.80
N GLY A 153 17.05 5.09 13.65
CA GLY A 153 17.90 6.28 13.75
C GLY A 153 17.16 7.62 13.79
N THR A 154 17.35 8.47 12.77
CA THR A 154 16.68 9.78 12.60
C THR A 154 15.28 9.71 11.99
N GLY A 155 14.76 8.50 11.76
CA GLY A 155 13.53 8.22 11.03
C GLY A 155 13.78 7.74 9.61
N ILE A 156 12.88 6.88 9.10
CA ILE A 156 12.74 6.54 7.69
C ILE A 156 11.48 7.25 7.20
N THR A 157 11.61 8.15 6.23
CA THR A 157 10.50 8.96 5.73
C THR A 157 10.19 8.66 4.27
N ASP A 158 8.97 8.99 3.85
CA ASP A 158 8.51 8.84 2.47
C ASP A 158 8.50 7.40 1.94
N VAL A 159 8.19 6.44 2.83
CA VAL A 159 8.01 5.03 2.44
C VAL A 159 6.75 4.92 1.58
N LYS A 160 6.95 4.67 0.28
CA LYS A 160 5.86 4.60 -0.69
C LYS A 160 5.07 3.30 -0.53
N GLY A 161 3.74 3.44 -0.61
CA GLY A 161 2.83 2.30 -0.76
C GLY A 161 2.51 2.06 -2.24
N TYR A 162 2.24 0.81 -2.60
CA TYR A 162 1.85 0.40 -3.95
C TYR A 162 0.59 -0.45 -3.87
N ALA A 163 -0.40 -0.16 -4.72
CA ALA A 163 -1.61 -0.97 -4.77
C ALA A 163 -1.35 -2.37 -5.34
N ARG A 164 -0.35 -2.50 -6.23
CA ARG A 164 0.02 -3.77 -6.85
C ARG A 164 1.51 -4.01 -6.80
N ILE A 165 1.88 -5.24 -6.42
CA ILE A 165 3.23 -5.78 -6.60
C ILE A 165 3.12 -6.99 -7.52
N VAL A 166 3.98 -7.05 -8.54
CA VAL A 166 4.01 -8.15 -9.50
C VAL A 166 5.29 -8.93 -9.31
N TYR A 167 5.17 -10.23 -9.05
CA TYR A 167 6.27 -11.14 -9.27
C TYR A 167 6.27 -11.52 -10.75
N GLU A 168 7.19 -10.94 -11.51
CA GLU A 168 7.31 -11.18 -12.93
C GLU A 168 8.00 -12.52 -13.22
N ASN A 169 7.40 -13.28 -14.13
CA ASN A 169 7.92 -14.51 -14.70
C ASN A 169 8.41 -15.50 -13.62
N VAL A 170 7.59 -15.66 -12.58
CA VAL A 170 7.79 -16.63 -11.48
C VAL A 170 7.89 -18.04 -12.05
N PHE A 171 6.99 -18.34 -12.98
CA PHE A 171 7.06 -19.48 -13.87
C PHE A 171 7.21 -18.96 -15.31
N PRO A 172 7.71 -19.76 -16.26
CA PRO A 172 7.87 -19.32 -17.64
C PRO A 172 6.57 -18.74 -18.21
N ASP A 173 6.60 -17.46 -18.58
CA ASP A 173 5.45 -16.71 -19.11
C ASP A 173 4.24 -16.62 -18.15
N ILE A 174 4.48 -16.74 -16.84
CA ILE A 174 3.47 -16.57 -15.80
C ILE A 174 3.93 -15.56 -14.75
N ASP A 175 3.14 -14.49 -14.64
CA ASP A 175 3.32 -13.45 -13.63
C ASP A 175 2.34 -13.70 -12.46
N VAL A 176 2.74 -13.32 -11.24
CA VAL A 176 1.87 -13.37 -10.06
C VAL A 176 1.67 -11.96 -9.53
N HIS A 177 0.46 -11.43 -9.72
CA HIS A 177 0.10 -10.10 -9.26
C HIS A 177 -0.50 -10.20 -7.87
N LEU A 178 0.00 -9.41 -6.92
CA LEU A 178 -0.59 -9.23 -5.61
C LEU A 178 -1.26 -7.86 -5.55
N TYR A 179 -2.52 -7.87 -5.14
CA TYR A 179 -3.42 -6.72 -5.18
C TYR A 179 -4.39 -6.77 -3.98
N SER A 180 -5.37 -5.88 -3.94
CA SER A 180 -6.44 -5.93 -2.95
C SER A 180 -7.76 -5.38 -3.52
N ASN A 181 -8.86 -5.62 -2.80
CA ASN A 181 -10.12 -4.93 -3.00
C ASN A 181 -10.75 -4.61 -1.63
N ALA A 182 -11.98 -4.08 -1.62
CA ALA A 182 -12.72 -3.77 -0.40
C ALA A 182 -12.95 -4.98 0.54
N TYR A 183 -12.74 -6.21 0.07
CA TYR A 183 -12.93 -7.45 0.85
C TYR A 183 -11.63 -8.03 1.39
N GLY A 184 -10.48 -7.64 0.84
CA GLY A 184 -9.17 -8.10 1.29
C GLY A 184 -8.16 -8.32 0.17
N PRO A 185 -7.11 -9.11 0.45
CA PRO A 185 -6.07 -9.41 -0.53
C PRO A 185 -6.61 -10.18 -1.75
N LYS A 186 -6.12 -9.80 -2.93
CA LYS A 186 -6.32 -10.52 -4.20
C LYS A 186 -4.97 -10.95 -4.74
N MET A 187 -4.97 -12.07 -5.46
CA MET A 187 -3.82 -12.55 -6.20
C MET A 187 -4.28 -13.01 -7.59
N TYR A 188 -3.53 -12.65 -8.62
CA TYR A 188 -3.76 -13.12 -9.98
C TYR A 188 -2.58 -13.95 -10.45
N PHE A 189 -2.87 -15.13 -10.98
CA PHE A 189 -1.93 -15.82 -11.88
C PHE A 189 -2.25 -15.36 -13.29
N VAL A 190 -1.31 -14.66 -13.92
CA VAL A 190 -1.42 -14.11 -15.27
C VAL A 190 -0.55 -14.96 -16.20
N ILE A 191 -1.20 -15.89 -16.91
CA ILE A 191 -0.56 -16.83 -17.82
C ILE A 191 -0.59 -16.22 -19.23
N ARG A 192 0.55 -15.67 -19.67
CA ARG A 192 0.71 -15.09 -21.01
C ARG A 192 0.74 -16.19 -22.09
N PRO A 193 0.49 -15.86 -23.37
CA PRO A 193 0.61 -16.82 -24.46
C PRO A 193 1.98 -17.51 -24.43
N GLY A 194 1.98 -18.85 -24.43
CA GLY A 194 3.18 -19.68 -24.26
C GLY A 194 3.39 -20.24 -22.84
N GLY A 195 2.81 -19.60 -21.83
CA GLY A 195 2.84 -20.07 -20.45
C GLY A 195 1.94 -21.30 -20.24
N ASN A 196 2.36 -22.20 -19.36
CA ASN A 196 1.62 -23.41 -19.03
C ASN A 196 1.14 -23.36 -17.58
N ALA A 197 -0.18 -23.23 -17.37
CA ALA A 197 -0.76 -23.18 -16.03
C ALA A 197 -0.44 -24.41 -15.15
N ALA A 198 -0.10 -25.56 -15.75
CA ALA A 198 0.34 -26.75 -14.99
C ALA A 198 1.71 -26.56 -14.32
N ASP A 199 2.50 -25.58 -14.76
CA ASP A 199 3.80 -25.22 -14.15
C ASP A 199 3.61 -24.46 -12.83
N ILE A 200 2.39 -23.96 -12.55
CA ILE A 200 2.09 -23.29 -11.29
C ILE A 200 2.11 -24.32 -10.16
N GLN A 201 3.20 -24.33 -9.41
CA GLN A 201 3.35 -25.11 -8.20
C GLN A 201 3.75 -24.21 -7.02
N LEU A 202 2.99 -24.33 -5.94
CA LEU A 202 3.19 -23.60 -4.70
C LEU A 202 3.53 -24.59 -3.59
N LYS A 203 4.33 -24.16 -2.61
CA LYS A 203 4.56 -24.91 -1.39
C LYS A 203 4.17 -24.06 -0.18
N PHE A 204 3.27 -24.60 0.62
CA PHE A 204 2.85 -23.98 1.87
C PHE A 204 3.58 -24.60 3.06
N GLU A 205 4.17 -23.76 3.91
CA GLU A 205 4.89 -24.16 5.13
C GLU A 205 4.39 -23.37 6.35
N GLY A 206 4.40 -24.00 7.52
CA GLY A 206 4.02 -23.39 8.79
C GLY A 206 2.63 -23.78 9.30
N GLN A 207 1.74 -24.26 8.43
CA GLN A 207 0.42 -24.80 8.82
C GLN A 207 0.49 -26.22 9.40
N ASP A 208 -0.42 -26.55 10.31
CA ASP A 208 -0.61 -27.91 10.84
C ASP A 208 -1.25 -28.84 9.81
N SER A 209 -2.17 -28.29 9.00
CA SER A 209 -2.85 -29.04 7.95
C SER A 209 -3.33 -28.14 6.81
N ILE A 210 -3.50 -28.75 5.64
CA ILE A 210 -3.97 -28.11 4.41
C ILE A 210 -5.03 -28.98 3.75
N ALA A 211 -6.09 -28.36 3.25
CA ALA A 211 -7.19 -29.03 2.57
C ALA A 211 -7.68 -28.21 1.38
N ALA A 212 -7.79 -28.84 0.21
CA ALA A 212 -8.48 -28.28 -0.94
C ALA A 212 -9.92 -28.81 -0.93
N ILE A 213 -10.90 -27.92 -0.75
CA ILE A 213 -12.32 -28.27 -0.69
C ILE A 213 -13.06 -27.40 -1.70
N SER A 214 -13.59 -28.01 -2.75
CA SER A 214 -14.12 -27.30 -3.92
C SER A 214 -13.04 -26.36 -4.49
N SER A 215 -13.36 -25.08 -4.71
CA SER A 215 -12.44 -24.06 -5.22
C SER A 215 -11.72 -23.29 -4.10
N VAL A 216 -11.69 -23.80 -2.86
CA VAL A 216 -11.08 -23.11 -1.71
C VAL A 216 -9.95 -23.93 -1.10
N LEU A 217 -8.75 -23.35 -1.06
CA LEU A 217 -7.62 -23.90 -0.31
C LEU A 217 -7.69 -23.39 1.13
N LYS A 218 -7.72 -24.30 2.10
CA LYS A 218 -7.78 -23.99 3.53
C LYS A 218 -6.52 -24.47 4.21
N MET A 219 -5.92 -23.60 5.02
CA MET A 219 -4.76 -23.92 5.85
C MET A 219 -5.10 -23.65 7.30
N PHE A 220 -4.76 -24.58 8.18
CA PHE A 220 -5.05 -24.52 9.60
C PHE A 220 -3.75 -24.46 10.40
N LEU A 221 -3.66 -23.51 11.33
CA LEU A 221 -2.54 -23.36 12.25
C LEU A 221 -3.09 -22.98 13.64
N GLY A 222 -3.18 -23.95 14.54
CA GLY A 222 -3.90 -23.80 15.80
C GLY A 222 -5.37 -23.38 15.56
N SER A 223 -5.80 -22.27 16.16
CA SER A 223 -7.13 -21.70 15.93
C SER A 223 -7.24 -20.85 14.66
N TRP A 224 -6.14 -20.61 13.94
CA TRP A 224 -6.16 -19.84 12.71
C TRP A 224 -6.62 -20.70 11.55
N ARG A 225 -7.57 -20.19 10.77
CA ARG A 225 -7.97 -20.77 9.49
C ARG A 225 -7.77 -19.73 8.39
N MET A 226 -6.70 -19.88 7.62
CA MET A 226 -6.48 -19.10 6.40
C MET A 226 -7.21 -19.78 5.23
N SER A 227 -7.77 -18.99 4.32
CA SER A 227 -8.48 -19.51 3.15
C SER A 227 -8.14 -18.70 1.91
N LEU A 228 -7.80 -19.41 0.83
CA LEU A 228 -7.56 -18.85 -0.50
C LEU A 228 -8.63 -19.39 -1.46
N PRO A 229 -9.78 -18.71 -1.59
CA PRO A 229 -10.80 -19.07 -2.57
C PRO A 229 -10.36 -18.66 -3.98
N LEU A 230 -10.61 -19.52 -4.97
CA LEU A 230 -10.57 -19.15 -6.38
C LEU A 230 -11.88 -18.43 -6.71
N ALA A 231 -11.77 -17.21 -7.23
CA ALA A 231 -12.89 -16.33 -7.47
C ALA A 231 -13.50 -16.56 -8.86
N TYR A 232 -12.71 -16.31 -9.90
CA TYR A 232 -13.11 -16.43 -11.30
C TYR A 232 -11.89 -16.52 -12.22
N ALA A 233 -12.11 -16.87 -13.49
CA ALA A 233 -11.10 -16.87 -14.54
C ALA A 233 -11.59 -16.07 -15.75
N TYR A 234 -10.68 -15.43 -16.45
CA TYR A 234 -10.99 -14.65 -17.66
C TYR A 234 -9.81 -14.64 -18.62
N GLU A 235 -10.06 -14.29 -19.88
CA GLU A 235 -9.05 -14.15 -20.91
C GLU A 235 -8.90 -12.69 -21.31
N ILE A 236 -7.67 -12.30 -21.68
CA ILE A 236 -7.37 -11.01 -22.30
C ILE A 236 -6.86 -11.30 -23.71
N ASP A 237 -7.57 -10.80 -24.71
CA ASP A 237 -7.18 -10.93 -26.11
C ASP A 237 -6.07 -9.93 -26.52
N SER A 238 -5.55 -10.08 -27.73
CA SER A 238 -4.55 -9.16 -28.30
C SER A 238 -5.00 -7.70 -28.42
N SER A 239 -6.30 -7.42 -28.29
CA SER A 239 -6.90 -6.08 -28.29
C SER A 239 -7.16 -5.56 -26.88
N ASN A 240 -6.64 -6.23 -25.83
CA ASN A 240 -6.87 -5.90 -24.42
C ASN A 240 -8.34 -6.03 -23.98
N THR A 241 -9.13 -6.86 -24.65
CA THR A 241 -10.52 -7.13 -24.27
C THR A 241 -10.59 -8.29 -23.29
N SER A 242 -11.20 -8.06 -22.13
CA SER A 242 -11.36 -9.09 -21.10
C SER A 242 -12.67 -9.86 -21.25
N THR A 243 -12.61 -11.18 -21.33
CA THR A 243 -13.78 -12.07 -21.44
C THR A 243 -13.83 -13.06 -20.29
N LEU A 244 -14.93 -13.06 -19.52
CA LEU A 244 -15.12 -13.98 -18.39
C LEU A 244 -15.30 -15.43 -18.88
N LEU A 245 -14.62 -16.37 -18.22
CA LEU A 245 -14.75 -17.80 -18.50
C LEU A 245 -15.81 -18.43 -17.59
N GLY A 246 -16.62 -19.34 -18.16
CA GLY A 246 -17.73 -20.01 -17.47
C GLY A 246 -17.31 -21.13 -16.51
N TRP A 247 -16.06 -21.17 -16.07
CA TRP A 247 -15.52 -22.19 -15.18
C TRP A 247 -14.69 -21.59 -14.05
N GLN A 248 -14.50 -22.35 -12.97
CA GLN A 248 -13.57 -22.03 -11.89
C GLN A 248 -12.40 -23.01 -11.89
N ALA A 249 -11.19 -22.51 -11.67
CA ALA A 249 -10.04 -23.37 -11.46
C ALA A 249 -10.20 -24.20 -10.17
N ILE A 250 -9.41 -25.27 -10.05
CA ILE A 250 -9.44 -26.17 -8.89
C ILE A 250 -8.07 -26.18 -8.23
N TRP A 251 -8.05 -26.06 -6.90
CA TRP A 251 -6.86 -26.33 -6.10
C TRP A 251 -6.62 -27.83 -6.00
N GLN A 252 -5.40 -28.27 -6.32
CA GLN A 252 -4.98 -29.67 -6.16
C GLN A 252 -3.84 -29.75 -5.15
N HIS A 253 -4.08 -30.38 -4.01
CA HIS A 253 -3.06 -30.64 -2.99
C HIS A 253 -2.51 -32.06 -3.15
N SER A 254 -1.18 -32.20 -3.26
CA SER A 254 -0.48 -33.47 -3.50
C SER A 254 0.26 -34.03 -2.27
N GLY A 255 0.09 -33.41 -1.10
CA GLY A 255 0.81 -33.76 0.13
C GLY A 255 2.04 -32.89 0.35
N GLY A 256 2.59 -32.90 1.58
CA GLY A 256 3.83 -32.17 1.91
C GLY A 256 3.75 -30.64 1.75
N GLY A 257 2.54 -30.08 1.69
CA GLY A 257 2.31 -28.65 1.47
C GLY A 257 2.32 -28.22 0.01
N TYR A 258 2.54 -29.12 -0.95
CA TYR A 258 2.55 -28.80 -2.38
C TYR A 258 1.14 -28.67 -2.96
N VAL A 259 0.91 -27.59 -3.68
CA VAL A 259 -0.39 -27.23 -4.26
C VAL A 259 -0.21 -26.77 -5.71
N ASN A 260 -1.06 -27.28 -6.60
CA ASN A 260 -1.17 -26.89 -7.99
C ASN A 260 -2.55 -26.28 -8.30
N ILE A 261 -2.66 -25.59 -9.43
CA ILE A 261 -3.91 -25.04 -9.95
C ILE A 261 -4.26 -25.77 -11.24
N LEU A 262 -5.48 -26.31 -11.30
CA LEU A 262 -6.02 -26.94 -12.50
C LEU A 262 -6.97 -25.95 -13.21
N PRO A 263 -6.59 -25.38 -14.37
CA PRO A 263 -7.48 -24.50 -15.13
C PRO A 263 -8.56 -25.29 -15.88
N GLY A 264 -9.63 -24.61 -16.31
CA GLY A 264 -10.51 -25.11 -17.36
C GLY A 264 -9.97 -24.82 -18.75
N SER A 265 -10.81 -25.01 -19.78
CA SER A 265 -10.44 -24.74 -21.18
C SER A 265 -10.38 -23.24 -21.48
N TYR A 266 -9.37 -22.81 -22.22
CA TYR A 266 -9.16 -21.43 -22.66
C TYR A 266 -8.42 -21.42 -24.01
N ASP A 267 -8.43 -20.31 -24.72
CA ASP A 267 -7.65 -20.08 -25.93
C ASP A 267 -6.21 -19.70 -25.55
N THR A 268 -5.26 -20.57 -25.87
CA THR A 268 -3.84 -20.39 -25.51
C THR A 268 -3.14 -19.27 -26.28
N SER A 269 -3.82 -18.66 -27.27
CA SER A 269 -3.34 -17.43 -27.91
C SER A 269 -3.67 -16.16 -27.10
N ASN A 270 -4.57 -16.26 -26.12
CA ASN A 270 -4.91 -15.19 -25.18
C ASN A 270 -4.13 -15.33 -23.87
N THR A 271 -4.09 -14.24 -23.09
CA THR A 271 -3.60 -14.31 -21.71
C THR A 271 -4.72 -14.84 -20.82
N LEU A 272 -4.48 -15.94 -20.11
CA LEU A 272 -5.40 -16.45 -19.08
C LEU A 272 -5.09 -15.80 -17.75
N VAL A 273 -6.11 -15.28 -17.07
CA VAL A 273 -6.00 -14.78 -15.69
C VAL A 273 -6.86 -15.64 -14.76
N ILE A 274 -6.23 -16.20 -13.72
CA ILE A 274 -6.91 -16.92 -12.65
C ILE A 274 -6.86 -16.04 -11.38
N ALA A 275 -8.04 -15.63 -10.90
CA ALA A 275 -8.16 -14.80 -9.72
C ALA A 275 -8.35 -15.61 -8.43
N VAL A 276 -7.53 -15.30 -7.43
CA VAL A 276 -7.57 -15.81 -6.07
C VAL A 276 -7.89 -14.67 -5.12
N GLY A 277 -8.72 -14.92 -4.11
CA GLY A 277 -9.11 -13.94 -3.11
C GLY A 277 -10.61 -13.72 -3.07
N ALA A 278 -11.06 -12.85 -2.18
CA ALA A 278 -12.48 -12.60 -1.95
C ALA A 278 -13.13 -11.95 -3.19
N GLY A 279 -13.64 -12.78 -4.10
CA GLY A 279 -14.56 -12.35 -5.14
C GLY A 279 -15.85 -11.88 -4.46
N GLY A 280 -16.21 -10.62 -4.72
CA GLY A 280 -17.49 -9.99 -4.40
C GLY A 280 -18.31 -10.69 -3.32
N GLY A 281 -17.89 -10.57 -2.06
CA GLY A 281 -18.87 -10.64 -0.97
C GLY A 281 -19.88 -9.50 -1.15
N THR A 282 -21.00 -9.49 -0.44
CA THR A 282 -21.68 -8.20 -0.26
C THR A 282 -20.68 -7.31 0.47
N PRO A 283 -20.32 -6.13 -0.07
CA PRO A 283 -19.35 -5.27 0.60
C PRO A 283 -19.87 -4.99 2.01
N LEU A 284 -18.95 -4.86 2.96
CA LEU A 284 -19.28 -4.31 4.28
C LEU A 284 -19.97 -2.93 4.15
N SER A 285 -20.02 -2.35 2.95
CA SER A 285 -20.88 -1.21 2.57
C SER A 285 -22.39 -1.47 2.64
N GLN A 286 -22.89 -2.66 2.97
CA GLN A 286 -24.26 -2.76 3.52
C GLN A 286 -24.36 -2.22 4.98
N GLN A 287 -23.26 -1.70 5.55
CA GLN A 287 -23.22 -0.94 6.80
C GLN A 287 -22.63 0.48 6.66
N ASN A 288 -22.68 1.12 5.47
CA ASN A 288 -22.31 2.54 5.27
C ASN A 288 -20.90 2.95 5.77
N LEU A 289 -19.96 2.01 5.89
CA LEU A 289 -18.59 2.29 6.33
C LEU A 289 -17.62 2.23 5.15
N ASP A 290 -17.34 3.38 4.54
CA ASP A 290 -16.40 3.48 3.41
C ASP A 290 -14.95 3.27 3.85
N TRP A 291 -14.61 3.74 5.05
CA TRP A 291 -13.31 3.57 5.68
C TRP A 291 -13.42 3.90 7.17
N SER A 292 -12.48 3.41 7.96
CA SER A 292 -12.30 3.84 9.34
C SER A 292 -10.81 3.92 9.64
N VAL A 293 -10.45 4.85 10.52
CA VAL A 293 -9.09 4.98 11.03
C VAL A 293 -9.17 5.05 12.55
N TYR A 294 -8.36 4.25 13.24
CA TYR A 294 -8.07 4.52 14.65
C TYR A 294 -6.99 5.60 14.70
N TYR A 295 -7.31 6.72 15.36
CA TYR A 295 -6.50 7.92 15.26
C TYR A 295 -6.40 8.62 16.62
N GLY A 296 -5.24 8.45 17.27
CA GLY A 296 -4.95 8.84 18.63
C GLY A 296 -3.56 8.38 19.06
N ALA A 297 -3.20 8.57 20.34
CA ALA A 297 -1.90 8.20 20.89
C ALA A 297 -2.02 7.46 22.24
N ALA A 298 -0.87 7.12 22.83
CA ALA A 298 -0.85 6.67 24.21
C ALA A 298 -1.28 7.81 25.15
N GLY A 299 -2.31 7.57 25.94
CA GLY A 299 -2.89 8.59 26.81
C GLY A 299 -4.41 8.59 26.73
N GLU A 300 -5.01 9.63 27.29
CA GLU A 300 -6.45 9.82 27.24
C GLU A 300 -6.83 10.81 26.13
N GLN A 301 -7.70 10.40 25.21
CA GLN A 301 -8.31 11.29 24.22
C GLN A 301 -9.74 11.63 24.62
N ARG A 302 -10.06 12.93 24.64
CA ARG A 302 -11.38 13.47 24.99
C ARG A 302 -11.89 14.42 23.91
N ASP A 303 -13.17 14.78 24.03
CA ASP A 303 -13.78 15.88 23.29
C ASP A 303 -13.71 15.77 21.76
N GLY A 304 -13.72 14.53 21.24
CA GLY A 304 -13.67 14.26 19.80
C GLY A 304 -14.75 14.98 19.01
N GLN A 305 -14.34 15.72 17.98
CA GLN A 305 -15.20 16.42 17.02
C GLN A 305 -14.87 15.96 15.61
N ILE A 306 -15.89 15.84 14.77
CA ILE A 306 -15.74 15.55 13.35
C ILE A 306 -16.65 16.47 12.54
N ASP A 307 -16.13 16.98 11.43
CA ASP A 307 -16.94 17.63 10.40
C ASP A 307 -16.30 17.38 9.03
N ALA A 308 -17.07 17.58 7.96
CA ALA A 308 -16.63 17.29 6.62
C ALA A 308 -17.17 18.30 5.60
N ASP A 309 -16.37 18.54 4.57
CA ASP A 309 -16.77 19.12 3.28
C ASP A 309 -16.88 18.00 2.21
N ASP A 310 -17.19 18.36 0.97
CA ASP A 310 -17.37 17.39 -0.13
C ASP A 310 -16.10 16.55 -0.43
N ASN A 311 -14.92 17.04 -0.05
CA ASN A 311 -13.63 16.48 -0.43
C ASN A 311 -12.76 16.03 0.76
N SER A 312 -13.13 16.40 1.99
CA SER A 312 -12.28 16.24 3.16
C SER A 312 -13.06 16.04 4.45
N VAL A 313 -12.50 15.19 5.31
CA VAL A 313 -12.95 14.96 6.68
C VAL A 313 -11.96 15.61 7.64
N TYR A 314 -12.47 16.30 8.64
CA TYR A 314 -11.68 16.99 9.65
C TYR A 314 -12.02 16.39 11.00
N HIS A 315 -10.98 16.03 11.74
CA HIS A 315 -11.06 15.46 13.06
C HIS A 315 -10.35 16.39 14.04
N GLY A 316 -10.96 16.61 15.20
CA GLY A 316 -10.36 17.32 16.31
C GLY A 316 -10.57 16.56 17.61
N MET A 317 -9.66 16.65 18.55
CA MET A 317 -9.82 16.11 19.90
C MET A 317 -8.92 16.84 20.90
N THR A 318 -9.17 16.64 22.19
CA THR A 318 -8.24 16.98 23.27
C THR A 318 -7.39 15.76 23.58
N GLU A 319 -6.06 15.86 23.43
CA GLU A 319 -5.11 14.78 23.71
C GLU A 319 -4.38 15.06 25.02
N HIS A 320 -4.48 14.14 25.99
CA HIS A 320 -3.76 14.20 27.27
C HIS A 320 -2.54 13.25 27.26
N GLY A 321 -1.68 13.42 26.26
CA GLY A 321 -0.51 12.59 26.01
C GLY A 321 0.52 13.30 25.13
N ASN A 322 1.75 12.81 25.13
CA ASN A 322 2.87 13.44 24.41
C ASN A 322 3.16 12.78 23.05
N ASP A 323 2.42 11.74 22.69
CA ASP A 323 2.80 10.81 21.63
C ASP A 323 1.89 10.91 20.39
N PHE A 324 1.07 11.95 20.26
CA PHE A 324 0.22 12.07 19.07
C PHE A 324 1.06 12.39 17.82
N PRO A 325 0.81 11.68 16.70
CA PRO A 325 1.72 11.67 15.56
C PRO A 325 1.54 12.91 14.68
N ALA A 326 1.65 14.12 15.24
CA ALA A 326 1.71 15.33 14.44
C ALA A 326 3.13 15.59 13.96
N GLN A 327 3.33 15.59 12.64
CA GLN A 327 4.15 16.57 11.90
C GLN A 327 4.05 16.31 10.39
N ILE A 328 4.07 17.32 9.50
CA ILE A 328 5.10 18.36 9.30
C ILE A 328 4.56 19.80 9.49
N GLY A 329 5.35 20.66 10.18
CA GLY A 329 5.05 22.10 10.39
C GLY A 329 5.69 22.75 11.63
N GLN A 330 6.04 21.98 12.67
CA GLN A 330 6.62 22.42 13.97
C GLN A 330 5.76 23.46 14.74
N SER A 331 5.83 23.68 16.05
CA SER A 331 6.76 23.28 17.12
C SER A 331 6.01 23.24 18.45
N TYR A 332 6.34 22.26 19.28
CA TYR A 332 5.96 22.15 20.70
C TYR A 332 6.68 23.24 21.52
N PRO A 333 5.99 23.95 22.44
CA PRO A 333 6.61 24.49 23.63
C PRO A 333 6.12 23.77 24.90
N GLN A 334 5.73 22.49 24.86
CA GLN A 334 5.38 21.80 26.11
C GLN A 334 6.58 21.13 26.77
N GLN A 335 6.81 21.54 28.02
CA GLN A 335 7.81 20.99 28.93
C GLN A 335 7.60 19.49 29.12
N THR A 336 8.65 18.73 28.88
CA THR A 336 8.81 17.37 29.38
C THR A 336 8.50 17.32 30.88
N GLY A 337 7.50 16.53 31.30
CA GLY A 337 7.40 16.05 32.68
C GLY A 337 6.19 16.44 33.52
N ILE A 338 5.11 17.01 32.95
CA ILE A 338 3.87 17.23 33.70
C ILE A 338 2.78 16.30 33.15
N ALA A 339 2.32 15.36 33.97
CA ALA A 339 1.12 14.59 33.65
C ALA A 339 -0.10 15.53 33.62
N PHE A 340 -1.05 15.28 32.71
CA PHE A 340 -2.37 15.94 32.62
C PHE A 340 -2.45 17.31 31.92
N THR A 341 -1.43 17.77 31.20
CA THR A 341 -1.64 18.82 30.18
C THR A 341 -2.38 18.20 28.99
N GLY A 342 -3.29 18.93 28.36
CA GLY A 342 -4.03 18.40 27.22
C GLY A 342 -4.24 19.49 26.21
N ASP A 343 -3.88 19.21 24.95
CA ASP A 343 -3.93 20.17 23.86
C ASP A 343 -4.88 19.73 22.76
N TRP A 344 -5.31 20.68 21.92
CA TRP A 344 -6.12 20.34 20.76
C TRP A 344 -5.22 19.63 19.75
N CYS A 345 -5.65 18.46 19.30
CA CYS A 345 -5.14 17.79 18.12
C CYS A 345 -6.13 18.02 16.98
N LEU A 346 -5.66 18.52 15.84
CA LEU A 346 -6.47 18.71 14.66
C LEU A 346 -5.88 17.89 13.51
N SER A 347 -6.73 17.32 12.66
CA SER A 347 -6.31 16.54 11.50
C SER A 347 -7.30 16.70 10.36
N ARG A 348 -6.77 16.71 9.14
CA ARG A 348 -7.56 16.68 7.90
C ARG A 348 -7.21 15.43 7.13
N PHE A 349 -8.22 14.79 6.60
CA PHE A 349 -8.13 13.67 5.70
C PHE A 349 -8.79 14.08 4.38
N SER A 350 -8.23 13.74 3.22
CA SER A 350 -9.11 13.35 2.11
C SER A 350 -9.70 12.00 2.49
N ASN A 351 -10.86 11.60 1.96
CA ASN A 351 -11.60 10.38 2.33
C ASN A 351 -10.77 9.07 2.50
N THR A 352 -9.48 9.05 2.18
CA THR A 352 -8.57 7.91 2.31
C THR A 352 -7.15 8.25 2.82
N VAL A 353 -6.77 9.52 2.98
CA VAL A 353 -5.37 9.95 3.25
C VAL A 353 -5.34 11.13 4.21
N ARG A 354 -4.51 11.07 5.26
CA ARG A 354 -4.24 12.22 6.15
C ARG A 354 -3.45 13.29 5.39
N ARG A 355 -4.06 14.44 5.18
CA ARG A 355 -3.46 15.60 4.49
C ARG A 355 -2.53 16.38 5.40
N TRP A 356 -2.97 16.65 6.63
CA TRP A 356 -2.17 17.31 7.64
C TRP A 356 -2.71 16.99 9.03
N CYS A 357 -1.88 17.25 10.03
CA CYS A 357 -2.25 17.23 11.43
C CYS A 357 -1.43 18.28 12.18
N THR A 358 -2.02 18.89 13.20
CA THR A 358 -1.39 19.93 14.01
C THR A 358 -1.88 19.85 15.44
N TYR A 359 -1.13 20.48 16.35
CA TYR A 359 -1.57 20.75 17.72
C TYR A 359 -1.83 22.23 17.92
N TYR A 360 -2.70 22.54 18.87
CA TYR A 360 -2.95 23.91 19.32
C TYR A 360 -3.25 23.94 20.82
N GLY A 361 -2.43 24.66 21.57
CA GLY A 361 -2.54 24.78 23.02
C GLY A 361 -1.30 25.43 23.61
N GLY A 362 -1.29 25.63 24.93
CA GLY A 362 -0.20 26.25 25.68
C GLY A 362 0.36 25.33 26.77
N SER A 363 0.91 25.89 27.83
CA SER A 363 1.60 25.13 28.88
C SER A 363 0.65 24.40 29.86
N SER A 364 -0.67 24.49 29.68
CA SER A 364 -1.67 23.97 30.61
C SER A 364 -2.74 23.16 29.85
N VAL A 365 -3.99 23.16 30.31
CA VAL A 365 -5.08 22.41 29.66
C VAL A 365 -5.87 23.29 28.70
N ASP A 366 -5.94 22.83 27.47
CA ASP A 366 -6.66 23.38 26.33
C ASP A 366 -7.67 22.35 25.82
N LYS A 367 -8.97 22.65 25.98
CA LYS A 367 -10.05 21.72 25.63
C LYS A 367 -10.76 22.11 24.36
N LEU A 368 -10.87 21.19 23.42
CA LEU A 368 -11.68 21.37 22.23
C LEU A 368 -13.16 21.31 22.62
N THR A 369 -13.98 22.19 22.05
CA THR A 369 -15.45 22.13 22.26
C THR A 369 -16.23 22.07 20.96
N ALA A 370 -15.71 22.62 19.86
CA ALA A 370 -16.36 22.56 18.56
C ALA A 370 -15.37 22.62 17.39
N LEU A 371 -15.74 21.93 16.32
CA LEU A 371 -15.09 21.98 15.01
C LEU A 371 -16.17 22.12 13.94
N LYS A 372 -16.01 23.10 13.04
CA LYS A 372 -16.93 23.32 11.91
C LYS A 372 -16.20 23.66 10.63
N VAL A 373 -16.68 23.09 9.53
CA VAL A 373 -16.11 23.25 8.19
C VAL A 373 -17.12 23.95 7.29
N TYR A 374 -16.63 24.84 6.42
CA TYR A 374 -17.46 25.47 5.41
C TYR A 374 -17.86 24.46 4.31
N LYS A 375 -19.14 24.44 3.92
CA LYS A 375 -19.68 23.45 2.95
C LYS A 375 -20.24 24.06 1.66
N GLY A 376 -19.95 25.31 1.37
CA GLY A 376 -20.48 26.01 0.20
C GLY A 376 -19.57 25.94 -1.02
N THR A 377 -20.16 26.07 -2.20
CA THR A 377 -19.47 26.14 -3.50
C THR A 377 -19.30 27.57 -4.02
N ASP A 378 -19.78 28.57 -3.29
CA ASP A 378 -19.75 29.97 -3.71
C ASP A 378 -18.33 30.55 -3.63
N ALA A 379 -17.68 30.62 -4.79
CA ALA A 379 -16.36 31.20 -4.98
C ALA A 379 -16.29 32.72 -4.73
N GLU A 380 -17.43 33.39 -4.55
CA GLU A 380 -17.51 34.85 -4.35
C GLU A 380 -17.56 35.29 -2.88
N VAL A 381 -17.64 34.36 -1.92
CA VAL A 381 -17.59 34.73 -0.50
C VAL A 381 -16.13 34.91 -0.09
N VAL A 382 -15.69 36.16 0.08
CA VAL A 382 -14.41 36.48 0.72
C VAL A 382 -14.49 36.03 2.18
N ARG A 383 -13.78 34.95 2.52
CA ARG A 383 -13.72 34.39 3.87
C ARG A 383 -12.28 34.20 4.33
N THR A 384 -12.09 34.22 5.64
CA THR A 384 -10.78 34.15 6.29
C THR A 384 -10.31 32.71 6.59
N GLY A 385 -11.06 31.69 6.16
CA GLY A 385 -10.69 30.27 6.31
C GLY A 385 -11.85 29.32 6.01
N ASP A 386 -11.55 28.01 5.93
CA ASP A 386 -12.52 26.93 5.68
C ASP A 386 -12.82 26.06 6.92
N LEU A 387 -12.05 26.24 8.01
CA LEU A 387 -12.16 25.49 9.26
C LEU A 387 -12.23 26.47 10.44
N TRP A 388 -13.25 26.32 11.28
CA TRP A 388 -13.37 27.02 12.55
C TRP A 388 -13.28 26.03 13.70
N VAL A 389 -12.46 26.36 14.68
CA VAL A 389 -12.21 25.55 15.87
C VAL A 389 -12.43 26.42 17.09
N ALA A 390 -13.18 25.92 18.08
CA ALA A 390 -13.43 26.61 19.33
C ALA A 390 -13.19 25.69 20.51
N GLY A 391 -12.85 26.30 21.64
CA GLY A 391 -12.54 25.60 22.88
C GLY A 391 -12.25 26.54 24.04
N THR A 392 -11.79 25.98 25.14
CA THR A 392 -11.42 26.72 26.35
C THR A 392 -9.99 26.45 26.73
N THR A 393 -9.28 27.47 27.19
CA THR A 393 -7.91 27.35 27.67
C THR A 393 -7.78 27.88 29.09
N ILE A 394 -6.93 27.23 29.89
CA ILE A 394 -6.37 27.81 31.12
C ILE A 394 -4.86 28.06 30.99
N SER A 395 -4.33 27.90 29.78
CA SER A 395 -2.93 28.15 29.45
C SER A 395 -2.71 29.66 29.34
N PRO A 396 -1.70 30.22 30.03
CA PRO A 396 -1.41 31.65 29.98
C PRO A 396 -0.66 32.08 28.71
N ASP A 397 -0.34 31.13 27.83
CA ASP A 397 0.65 31.24 26.76
C ASP A 397 0.19 30.61 25.43
N VAL A 398 -1.13 30.55 25.19
CA VAL A 398 -1.67 30.15 23.88
C VAL A 398 -1.27 31.16 22.82
N PHE A 399 -0.79 30.69 21.66
CA PHE A 399 -0.43 31.54 20.53
C PHE A 399 -1.60 32.46 20.10
N GLU A 400 -1.42 33.78 20.14
CA GLU A 400 -2.47 34.76 19.81
C GLU A 400 -2.67 34.99 18.29
N VAL A 401 -1.91 34.31 17.43
CA VAL A 401 -1.88 34.54 15.98
C VAL A 401 -2.55 33.37 15.25
N PRO A 402 -3.35 33.60 14.18
CA PRO A 402 -3.92 32.51 13.38
C PRO A 402 -2.83 31.54 12.94
N VAL A 403 -2.97 30.26 13.28
CA VAL A 403 -2.05 29.23 12.80
C VAL A 403 -2.37 29.00 11.33
N PRO A 404 -1.45 29.35 10.40
CA PRO A 404 -1.65 29.00 9.01
C PRO A 404 -1.75 27.46 8.94
N PRO A 405 -2.67 26.90 8.14
CA PRO A 405 -2.55 25.50 7.78
C PRO A 405 -1.13 25.29 7.25
N ALA A 406 -0.45 24.23 7.69
CA ALA A 406 0.79 23.81 7.07
C ALA A 406 0.44 23.36 5.63
N PHE A 407 0.44 24.30 4.70
CA PHE A 407 0.24 24.05 3.29
C PHE A 407 1.57 23.56 2.70
N PHE A 408 1.47 22.53 1.85
CA PHE A 408 2.52 22.15 0.91
C PHE A 408 2.64 23.16 -0.22
#